data_AF-A0A2N1S5L4-F1
#
_entry.id   AF-A0A2N1S5L4-F1
#
_cell.length_a   1.000
_cell.length_b   1.000
_cell.length_c   1.000
_cell.angle_alpha   90.00
_cell.angle_beta   90.00
_cell.angle_gamma   90.00
#
_symmetry.space_group_name_H-M   'P 1'
#
loop_
_entity.id
_entity.type
_entity.pdbx_description
1 polymer ?
#
loop_
_entity_poly.entity_id
_entity_poly.type
_entity_poly.pdbx_seq_one_letter_code
_entity_poly.pdbx_strand_id
1 'polypeptide(L)'
;MAAPYSASTRRLVPTMQISNGIYSDTITLNSYDVDSFNSTHTSYYFRIMQEVAGAHAYQRNVAIAHLRQDNKTWVVTRTKMTIPQYIRWPNTFRIETWPQQPWKLYFPRVCRAWNAENEILFESLTHWVVMDTTTQRPVKPQTIAESFGPIATEGLVDPDLGKRVSFNEGEFVDLLVYEPTILYTDNDINMHVNNVVFLQWMLDSLPFAFRDNHVVGEVDISYLAQTFRDDHIRVRTGLSEAGLLERDTPTLSHEVLRVLPTGETQAVCVATTTWRRRD
;
A
#
# COMPACT_ATOMS: atom_id res chain seq x y z
N MET A 1 -8.16 -48.00 5.60
CA MET A 1 -6.68 -48.01 5.68
C MET A 1 -6.19 -46.65 5.19
N ALA A 2 -5.92 -45.74 6.11
CA ALA A 2 -5.39 -44.41 5.79
C ALA A 2 -3.86 -44.47 5.85
N ALA A 3 -3.19 -44.01 4.78
CA ALA A 3 -1.74 -43.88 4.73
C ALA A 3 -1.29 -42.75 5.68
N PRO A 4 -0.15 -42.90 6.39
CA PRO A 4 0.35 -41.84 7.25
C PRO A 4 0.99 -40.73 6.41
N TYR A 5 0.49 -39.51 6.59
CA TYR A 5 1.12 -38.27 6.14
C TYR A 5 2.51 -38.17 6.78
N SER A 6 3.58 -38.21 5.98
CA SER A 6 4.92 -37.93 6.48
C SER A 6 5.06 -36.43 6.74
N ALA A 7 4.94 -36.01 8.00
CA ALA A 7 5.32 -34.69 8.42
C ALA A 7 6.85 -34.56 8.37
N SER A 8 7.38 -33.96 7.31
CA SER A 8 8.76 -33.48 7.26
C SER A 8 8.80 -31.97 7.04
N THR A 9 8.15 -31.20 7.91
CA THR A 9 8.39 -29.76 7.97
C THR A 9 9.67 -29.52 8.76
N ARG A 10 10.82 -29.78 8.14
CA ARG A 10 12.07 -29.13 8.58
C ARG A 10 11.79 -27.64 8.50
N ARG A 11 11.73 -26.95 9.65
CA ARG A 11 11.91 -25.50 9.68
C ARG A 11 13.30 -25.24 9.12
N LEU A 12 13.35 -24.89 7.84
CA LEU A 12 14.55 -24.37 7.21
C LEU A 12 14.94 -23.14 8.03
N VAL A 13 16.18 -23.14 8.51
CA VAL A 13 16.85 -21.93 9.01
C VAL A 13 16.62 -20.86 7.94
N PRO A 14 16.12 -19.65 8.26
CA PRO A 14 15.90 -18.64 7.24
C PRO A 14 17.25 -18.38 6.58
N THR A 15 17.37 -18.74 5.30
CA THR A 15 18.45 -18.28 4.45
C THR A 15 18.52 -16.77 4.62
N MET A 16 19.72 -16.19 4.68
CA MET A 16 19.88 -14.73 4.80
C MET A 16 19.08 -14.05 3.67
N GLN A 17 17.91 -13.50 4.02
CA GLN A 17 16.96 -12.91 3.06
C GLN A 17 17.40 -11.51 2.62
N ILE A 18 18.42 -10.94 3.29
CA ILE A 18 18.94 -9.62 2.97
C ILE A 18 20.33 -9.74 2.34
N SER A 19 20.46 -9.33 1.08
CA SER A 19 21.73 -9.19 0.38
C SER A 19 21.89 -7.76 -0.11
N ASN A 20 23.03 -7.11 0.19
CA ASN A 20 23.32 -5.72 -0.21
C ASN A 20 22.21 -4.70 0.13
N GLY A 21 21.52 -4.88 1.26
CA GLY A 21 20.43 -3.98 1.69
C GLY A 21 19.07 -4.28 1.07
N ILE A 22 18.99 -5.27 0.17
CA ILE A 22 17.76 -5.73 -0.48
C ILE A 22 17.24 -6.97 0.25
N TYR A 23 16.00 -6.92 0.71
CA TYR A 23 15.26 -8.07 1.20
C TYR A 23 14.58 -8.78 0.04
N SER A 24 14.73 -10.11 -0.05
CA SER A 24 14.09 -10.95 -1.05
C SER A 24 13.28 -12.06 -0.40
N ASP A 25 12.09 -12.32 -0.93
CA ASP A 25 11.23 -13.43 -0.52
C ASP A 25 10.48 -14.04 -1.71
N THR A 26 9.84 -15.18 -1.47
CA THR A 26 8.97 -15.88 -2.41
C THR A 26 7.60 -16.08 -1.78
N ILE A 27 6.56 -15.50 -2.39
CA ILE A 27 5.19 -15.55 -1.88
C ILE A 27 4.35 -16.46 -2.76
N THR A 28 3.54 -17.31 -2.12
CA THR A 28 2.50 -18.09 -2.81
C THR A 28 1.15 -17.42 -2.59
N LEU A 29 0.45 -17.14 -3.68
CA LEU A 29 -0.87 -16.52 -3.67
C LEU A 29 -1.91 -17.52 -3.16
N ASN A 30 -2.82 -17.06 -2.28
CA ASN A 30 -3.93 -17.88 -1.80
C ASN A 30 -5.21 -17.60 -2.61
N SER A 31 -6.12 -18.57 -2.62
CA SER A 31 -7.37 -18.47 -3.41
C SER A 31 -8.35 -17.41 -2.90
N TYR A 32 -8.21 -16.94 -1.66
CA TYR A 32 -9.06 -15.88 -1.08
C TYR A 32 -8.51 -14.46 -1.30
N ASP A 33 -7.34 -14.34 -1.93
CA ASP A 33 -6.71 -13.06 -2.26
C ASP A 33 -7.07 -12.57 -3.68
N VAL A 34 -7.89 -13.32 -4.41
CA VAL A 34 -8.32 -13.03 -5.79
C VAL A 34 -9.81 -12.72 -5.87
N ASP A 35 -10.18 -11.92 -6.87
CA ASP A 35 -11.55 -11.58 -7.23
C ASP A 35 -12.27 -12.73 -7.98
N SER A 36 -13.54 -12.50 -8.33
CA SER A 36 -14.39 -13.44 -9.08
C SER A 36 -13.87 -13.79 -10.49
N PHE A 37 -12.83 -13.10 -10.97
CA PHE A 37 -12.17 -13.31 -12.26
C PHE A 37 -10.74 -13.86 -12.10
N ASN A 38 -10.42 -14.38 -10.91
CA ASN A 38 -9.13 -14.97 -10.57
C ASN A 38 -7.94 -13.99 -10.63
N SER A 39 -8.19 -12.69 -10.51
CA SER A 39 -7.14 -11.66 -10.42
C SER A 39 -7.01 -11.16 -8.98
N THR A 40 -5.79 -10.95 -8.48
CA THR A 40 -5.57 -10.43 -7.12
C THR A 40 -6.33 -9.14 -6.84
N HIS A 41 -6.93 -9.02 -5.66
CA HIS A 41 -7.47 -7.76 -5.20
C HIS A 41 -6.36 -6.68 -5.19
N THR A 42 -6.63 -5.46 -5.65
CA THR A 42 -5.62 -4.38 -5.66
C THR A 42 -5.04 -4.11 -4.26
N SER A 43 -5.85 -4.29 -3.20
CA SER A 43 -5.40 -4.17 -1.81
C SER A 43 -4.36 -5.22 -1.40
N TYR A 44 -4.32 -6.38 -2.05
CA TYR A 44 -3.34 -7.43 -1.79
C TYR A 44 -1.91 -6.93 -2.01
N TYR A 45 -1.65 -6.22 -3.11
CA TYR A 45 -0.33 -5.64 -3.41
C TYR A 45 0.17 -4.70 -2.31
N PHE A 46 -0.73 -3.88 -1.77
CA PHE A 46 -0.42 -2.97 -0.66
C PHE A 46 -0.15 -3.70 0.65
N ARG A 47 -0.83 -4.83 0.90
CA ARG A 47 -0.60 -5.68 2.08
C ARG A 47 0.76 -6.37 1.99
N ILE A 48 1.05 -7.06 0.89
CA ILE A 48 2.32 -7.79 0.74
C ILE A 48 3.52 -6.84 0.73
N MET A 49 3.38 -5.65 0.11
CA MET A 49 4.44 -4.63 0.11
C MET A 49 4.80 -4.19 1.54
N GLN A 50 3.79 -4.01 2.39
CA GLN A 50 4.01 -3.65 3.80
C GLN A 50 4.58 -4.80 4.61
N GLU A 51 4.15 -6.03 4.34
CA GLU A 51 4.65 -7.22 5.03
C GLU A 51 6.15 -7.40 4.77
N VAL A 52 6.59 -7.36 3.51
CA VAL A 52 8.02 -7.49 3.19
C VAL A 52 8.84 -6.30 3.70
N ALA A 53 8.26 -5.09 3.72
CA ALA A 53 8.90 -3.93 4.32
C ALA A 53 9.09 -4.09 5.83
N GLY A 54 8.08 -4.63 6.52
CA GLY A 54 8.10 -4.96 7.94
C GLY A 54 9.12 -6.05 8.26
N ALA A 55 9.14 -7.13 7.48
CA ALA A 55 10.10 -8.22 7.62
C ALA A 55 11.54 -7.73 7.43
N HIS A 56 11.80 -6.93 6.40
CA HIS A 56 13.09 -6.28 6.20
C HIS A 56 13.49 -5.41 7.39
N ALA A 57 12.60 -4.52 7.85
CA ALA A 57 12.85 -3.65 8.99
C ALA A 57 13.09 -4.44 10.29
N TYR A 58 12.43 -5.60 10.44
CA TYR A 58 12.59 -6.46 11.61
C TYR A 58 14.00 -7.05 11.67
N GLN A 59 14.51 -7.58 10.56
CA GLN A 59 15.89 -8.10 10.46
C GLN A 59 16.96 -7.00 10.63
N ARG A 60 16.59 -5.73 10.49
CA ARG A 60 17.44 -4.55 10.69
C ARG A 60 17.24 -3.87 12.06
N ASN A 61 16.48 -4.49 12.97
CA ASN A 61 16.17 -3.94 14.30
C ASN A 61 15.52 -2.55 14.28
N VAL A 62 14.80 -2.22 13.21
CA VAL A 62 14.09 -0.94 13.03
C VAL A 62 12.63 -1.11 12.67
N ALA A 63 12.06 -2.31 12.79
CA ALA A 63 10.61 -2.49 12.72
C ALA A 63 9.86 -1.73 13.84
N ILE A 64 8.54 -1.59 13.68
CA ILE A 64 7.66 -0.91 14.65
C ILE A 64 7.88 -1.40 16.09
N ALA A 65 8.02 -2.72 16.30
CA ALA A 65 8.25 -3.28 17.64
C ALA A 65 9.57 -2.82 18.29
N HIS A 66 10.61 -2.57 17.49
CA HIS A 66 11.90 -2.07 17.97
C HIS A 66 11.81 -0.56 18.26
N LEU A 67 11.27 0.22 17.31
CA LEU A 67 11.16 1.67 17.45
C LEU A 67 10.25 2.11 18.61
N ARG A 68 9.22 1.32 18.94
CA ARG A 68 8.34 1.60 20.08
C ARG A 68 9.07 1.67 21.41
N GLN A 69 10.20 0.97 21.56
CA GLN A 69 11.03 1.02 22.78
C GLN A 69 11.62 2.42 23.02
N ASP A 70 11.73 3.22 21.96
CA ASP A 70 12.22 4.60 21.99
C ASP A 70 11.10 5.64 21.80
N ASN A 71 9.83 5.28 21.98
CA ASN A 71 8.67 6.13 21.67
C ASN A 71 8.67 6.61 20.21
N LYS A 72 8.99 5.72 19.26
CA LYS A 72 8.99 6.02 17.82
C LYS A 72 8.11 5.04 17.07
N THR A 73 7.57 5.46 15.92
CA THR A 73 6.84 4.58 15.01
C THR A 73 7.01 4.99 13.56
N TRP A 74 6.89 4.02 12.65
CA TRP A 74 6.78 4.29 11.22
C TRP A 74 5.38 4.76 10.85
N VAL A 75 5.32 5.72 9.94
CA VAL A 75 4.08 6.19 9.30
C VAL A 75 4.32 6.27 7.80
N VAL A 76 3.50 5.57 7.01
CA VAL A 76 3.47 5.74 5.56
C VAL A 76 2.70 7.01 5.21
N THR A 77 3.29 7.87 4.39
CA THR A 77 2.68 9.16 4.01
C THR A 77 2.22 9.18 2.56
N ARG A 78 2.87 8.40 1.69
CA ARG A 78 2.49 8.26 0.28
C ARG A 78 2.89 6.91 -0.27
N THR A 79 2.09 6.36 -1.17
CA THR A 79 2.42 5.15 -1.95
C THR A 79 2.05 5.41 -3.40
N LYS A 80 3.02 5.30 -4.29
CA LYS A 80 2.79 5.20 -5.72
C LYS A 80 3.10 3.77 -6.16
N MET A 81 2.16 3.12 -6.83
CA MET A 81 2.25 1.72 -7.24
C MET A 81 1.76 1.54 -8.67
N THR A 82 2.53 0.83 -9.49
CA THR A 82 2.16 0.40 -10.84
C THR A 82 1.98 -1.12 -10.86
N ILE A 83 0.96 -1.60 -11.57
CA ILE A 83 0.59 -3.01 -11.66
C ILE A 83 0.47 -3.39 -13.15
N PRO A 84 1.60 -3.64 -13.84
CA PRO A 84 1.57 -4.06 -15.24
C PRO A 84 0.80 -5.38 -15.43
N GLN A 85 1.00 -6.35 -14.54
CA GLN A 85 0.43 -7.69 -14.68
C GLN A 85 -0.24 -8.15 -13.37
N TYR A 86 -1.51 -8.55 -13.47
CA TYR A 86 -2.23 -9.09 -12.32
C TYR A 86 -1.76 -10.51 -11.99
N ILE A 87 -1.56 -10.78 -10.69
CA ILE A 87 -1.21 -12.11 -10.22
C ILE A 87 -2.51 -12.91 -10.17
N ARG A 88 -2.50 -14.13 -10.73
CA ARG A 88 -3.68 -15.00 -10.78
C ARG A 88 -3.44 -16.28 -9.99
N TRP A 89 -4.45 -16.81 -9.31
CA TRP A 89 -4.28 -18.03 -8.53
C TRP A 89 -4.38 -19.28 -9.42
N PRO A 90 -3.61 -20.36 -9.16
CA PRO A 90 -2.47 -20.44 -8.23
C PRO A 90 -1.19 -19.84 -8.85
N ASN A 91 -0.40 -19.13 -8.04
CA ASN A 91 0.88 -18.57 -8.48
C ASN A 91 1.86 -18.43 -7.31
N THR A 92 3.14 -18.57 -7.61
CA THR A 92 4.25 -18.29 -6.71
C THR A 92 5.19 -17.31 -7.40
N PHE A 93 5.52 -16.21 -6.74
CA PHE A 93 6.30 -15.11 -7.32
C PHE A 93 7.39 -14.62 -6.37
N ARG A 94 8.44 -14.03 -6.95
CA ARG A 94 9.54 -13.40 -6.21
C ARG A 94 9.17 -11.95 -5.89
N ILE A 95 9.50 -11.50 -4.70
CA ILE A 95 9.30 -10.11 -4.26
C ILE A 95 10.58 -9.60 -3.60
N GLU A 96 10.90 -8.32 -3.83
CA GLU A 96 12.02 -7.65 -3.21
C GLU A 96 11.65 -6.26 -2.71
N THR A 97 12.26 -5.84 -1.60
CA THR A 97 12.15 -4.47 -1.10
C THR A 97 13.46 -3.96 -0.52
N TRP A 98 13.71 -2.67 -0.72
CA TRP A 98 14.85 -1.98 -0.13
C TRP A 98 14.48 -0.52 0.17
N PRO A 99 15.00 0.04 1.28
CA PRO A 99 14.98 1.47 1.49
C PRO A 99 15.95 2.14 0.50
N GLN A 100 15.68 3.40 0.17
CA GLN A 100 16.63 4.28 -0.49
C GLN A 100 17.31 5.19 0.55
N GLN A 101 18.30 5.95 0.10
CA GLN A 101 18.83 7.04 0.91
C GLN A 101 17.71 8.01 1.32
N PRO A 102 17.76 8.57 2.55
CA PRO A 102 16.78 9.55 2.96
C PRO A 102 16.66 10.71 1.98
N TRP A 103 15.43 11.12 1.72
CA TRP A 103 15.14 12.25 0.84
C TRP A 103 14.27 13.25 1.60
N LYS A 104 14.85 14.41 1.92
CA LYS A 104 14.25 15.41 2.82
C LYS A 104 13.94 14.80 4.19
N LEU A 105 12.67 14.68 4.58
CA LEU A 105 12.22 14.03 5.82
C LEU A 105 11.75 12.59 5.60
N TYR A 106 11.75 12.12 4.36
CA TYR A 106 11.21 10.82 4.00
C TYR A 106 12.28 9.75 3.95
N PHE A 107 11.85 8.53 4.21
CA PHE A 107 12.56 7.29 3.91
C PHE A 107 11.86 6.65 2.71
N PRO A 108 12.35 6.89 1.48
CA PRO A 108 11.77 6.26 0.31
C PRO A 108 12.05 4.76 0.36
N ARG A 109 11.09 3.94 -0.04
CA ARG A 109 11.27 2.49 -0.15
C ARG A 109 10.67 1.99 -1.45
N VAL A 110 11.46 1.19 -2.15
CA VAL A 110 11.03 0.49 -3.36
C VAL A 110 10.58 -0.93 -2.98
N CYS A 111 9.54 -1.41 -3.66
CA CYS A 111 9.16 -2.82 -3.65
C CYS A 111 8.80 -3.26 -5.07
N ARG A 112 9.29 -4.41 -5.49
CA ARG A 112 9.05 -5.00 -6.81
C ARG A 112 8.72 -6.47 -6.67
N ALA A 113 7.84 -6.97 -7.51
CA ALA A 113 7.62 -8.40 -7.67
C ALA A 113 7.75 -8.84 -9.13
N TRP A 114 8.17 -10.09 -9.32
CA TRP A 114 8.40 -10.67 -10.64
C TRP A 114 7.75 -12.06 -10.75
N ASN A 115 7.28 -12.37 -11.95
CA ASN A 115 6.83 -13.71 -12.30
C ASN A 115 8.03 -14.66 -12.56
N ALA A 116 7.74 -15.90 -12.96
CA ALA A 116 8.76 -16.92 -13.23
C ALA A 116 9.64 -16.57 -14.44
N GLU A 117 9.11 -15.77 -15.36
CA GLU A 117 9.76 -15.27 -16.57
C GLU A 117 10.59 -13.99 -16.33
N ASN A 118 10.72 -13.53 -15.08
CA ASN A 118 11.38 -12.28 -14.67
C ASN A 118 10.72 -10.99 -15.21
N GLU A 119 9.44 -11.04 -15.56
CA GLU A 119 8.66 -9.85 -15.88
C GLU A 119 8.07 -9.23 -14.61
N ILE A 120 7.95 -7.91 -14.58
CA ILE A 120 7.45 -7.18 -13.41
C ILE A 120 5.94 -7.37 -13.28
N LEU A 121 5.51 -7.88 -12.12
CA LEU A 121 4.11 -7.99 -11.71
C LEU A 121 3.60 -6.65 -11.16
N PHE A 122 4.37 -6.05 -10.26
CA PHE A 122 4.12 -4.70 -9.74
C PHE A 122 5.43 -4.04 -9.28
N GLU A 123 5.40 -2.71 -9.25
CA GLU A 123 6.43 -1.89 -8.62
C GLU A 123 5.75 -0.84 -7.73
N SER A 124 6.37 -0.51 -6.61
CA SER A 124 5.93 0.62 -5.79
C SER A 124 7.10 1.43 -5.24
N LEU A 125 6.86 2.73 -5.10
CA LEU A 125 7.70 3.66 -4.37
C LEU A 125 6.86 4.29 -3.26
N THR A 126 7.32 4.13 -2.03
CA THR A 126 6.62 4.59 -0.82
C THR A 126 7.45 5.61 -0.08
N HIS A 127 6.79 6.62 0.50
CA HIS A 127 7.41 7.54 1.44
C HIS A 127 6.97 7.20 2.86
N TRP A 128 7.97 7.00 3.73
CA TRP A 128 7.76 6.77 5.14
C TRP A 128 8.39 7.90 5.95
N VAL A 129 7.82 8.18 7.12
CA VAL A 129 8.43 9.02 8.14
C VAL A 129 8.49 8.24 9.44
N VAL A 130 9.48 8.55 10.27
CA VAL A 130 9.48 8.09 11.67
C VAL A 130 8.96 9.23 12.52
N MET A 131 7.93 8.95 13.30
CA MET A 131 7.33 9.90 14.23
C MET A 131 7.75 9.54 15.64
N ASP A 132 8.14 10.54 16.41
CA ASP A 132 8.21 10.45 17.87
C ASP A 132 6.77 10.50 18.41
N THR A 133 6.34 9.44 19.10
CA THR A 133 4.96 9.26 19.57
C THR A 133 4.64 10.11 20.80
N THR A 134 5.65 10.63 21.49
CA THR A 134 5.48 11.52 22.66
C THR A 134 5.25 12.96 22.20
N THR A 135 6.05 13.43 21.25
CA THR A 135 6.01 14.82 20.75
C THR A 135 5.13 14.99 19.52
N GLN A 136 4.74 13.88 18.87
CA GLN A 136 4.02 13.84 17.59
C GLN A 136 4.77 14.58 16.47
N ARG A 137 6.10 14.53 16.48
CA ARG A 137 6.96 15.20 15.48
C ARG A 137 7.79 14.20 14.66
N PRO A 138 8.08 14.50 13.39
CA PRO A 138 9.01 13.69 12.61
C PRO A 138 10.42 13.69 13.19
N VAL A 139 11.03 12.50 13.23
CA VAL A 139 12.44 12.28 13.58
C VAL A 139 13.30 12.53 12.35
N LYS A 140 14.49 13.12 12.55
CA LYS A 140 15.45 13.36 11.47
C LYS A 140 15.92 12.03 10.85
N PRO A 141 15.83 11.86 9.51
CA PRO A 141 16.07 10.55 8.91
C PRO A 141 17.44 9.92 9.13
N GLN A 142 18.49 10.75 9.26
CA GLN A 142 19.86 10.31 9.44
C GLN A 142 20.05 9.39 10.66
N THR A 143 19.23 9.60 11.70
CA THR A 143 19.32 8.80 12.94
C THR A 143 18.96 7.32 12.76
N ILE A 144 18.22 6.97 11.70
CA ILE A 144 17.70 5.62 11.48
C ILE A 144 18.25 5.03 10.19
N ALA A 145 18.61 5.86 9.21
CA ALA A 145 19.11 5.41 7.91
C ALA A 145 20.31 4.47 8.03
N GLU A 146 21.23 4.74 8.97
CA GLU A 146 22.42 3.93 9.21
C GLU A 146 22.09 2.48 9.62
N SER A 147 20.94 2.26 10.28
CA SER A 147 20.51 0.93 10.73
C SER A 147 20.13 -0.01 9.59
N PHE A 148 19.81 0.53 8.40
CA PHE A 148 19.55 -0.29 7.22
C PHE A 148 20.84 -0.80 6.54
N GLY A 149 22.00 -0.26 6.93
CA GLY A 149 23.30 -0.61 6.35
C GLY A 149 23.48 -0.09 4.92
N PRO A 150 24.51 -0.58 4.21
CA PRO A 150 24.73 -0.18 2.82
C PRO A 150 23.58 -0.66 1.93
N ILE A 151 23.10 0.25 1.08
CA ILE A 151 22.07 -0.01 0.09
C ILE A 151 22.78 -0.14 -1.26
N ALA A 152 22.53 -1.24 -1.98
CA ALA A 152 23.01 -1.39 -3.35
C ALA A 152 22.59 -0.19 -4.20
N THR A 153 23.49 0.30 -5.05
CA THR A 153 23.16 1.38 -6.00
C THR A 153 22.29 0.89 -7.16
N GLU A 154 22.27 -0.41 -7.40
CA GLU A 154 21.38 -1.06 -8.36
C GLU A 154 19.93 -0.98 -7.85
N GLY A 155 19.03 -0.43 -8.67
CA GLY A 155 17.62 -0.28 -8.29
C GLY A 155 17.27 1.00 -7.53
N LEU A 156 18.19 1.97 -7.43
CA LEU A 156 17.82 3.34 -7.03
C LEU A 156 16.88 3.95 -8.08
N VAL A 157 15.83 4.60 -7.60
CA VAL A 157 14.84 5.32 -8.41
C VAL A 157 14.70 6.73 -7.87
N ASP A 158 14.29 7.68 -8.71
CA ASP A 158 14.03 9.05 -8.25
C ASP A 158 13.03 9.04 -7.08
N PRO A 159 13.42 9.50 -5.87
CA PRO A 159 12.51 9.54 -4.74
C PRO A 159 11.44 10.63 -4.88
N ASP A 160 11.54 11.55 -5.84
CA ASP A 160 10.55 12.60 -6.06
C ASP A 160 9.29 12.05 -6.75
N LEU A 161 8.23 11.88 -5.95
CA LEU A 161 6.89 11.50 -6.44
C LEU A 161 6.11 12.71 -7.00
N GLY A 162 6.74 13.87 -7.17
CA GLY A 162 6.10 15.09 -7.64
C GLY A 162 5.08 15.67 -6.66
N LYS A 163 4.24 16.58 -7.15
CA LYS A 163 3.18 17.18 -6.35
C LYS A 163 2.20 16.11 -5.87
N ARG A 164 1.72 16.28 -4.64
CA ARG A 164 0.63 15.47 -4.10
C ARG A 164 -0.62 15.72 -4.95
N VAL A 165 -1.38 14.66 -5.19
CA VAL A 165 -2.73 14.74 -5.75
C VAL A 165 -3.60 15.63 -4.86
N SER A 166 -4.43 16.47 -5.47
CA SER A 166 -5.48 17.23 -4.80
C SER A 166 -6.84 16.86 -5.39
N PHE A 167 -7.86 16.77 -4.54
CA PHE A 167 -9.25 16.70 -4.96
C PHE A 167 -9.85 18.10 -4.76
N ASN A 168 -9.80 18.94 -5.80
CA ASN A 168 -10.33 20.29 -5.72
C ASN A 168 -11.81 20.30 -6.11
N GLU A 169 -12.66 20.82 -5.22
CA GLU A 169 -14.08 20.98 -5.51
C GLU A 169 -14.28 21.87 -6.74
N GLY A 170 -15.08 21.40 -7.71
CA GLY A 170 -15.32 22.08 -8.97
C GLY A 170 -14.41 21.67 -10.13
N GLU A 171 -13.31 20.95 -9.87
CA GLU A 171 -12.47 20.33 -10.93
C GLU A 171 -12.95 18.93 -11.33
N PHE A 172 -13.80 18.31 -10.50
CA PHE A 172 -14.28 16.95 -10.70
C PHE A 172 -15.80 16.89 -10.70
N VAL A 173 -16.34 16.07 -11.59
CA VAL A 173 -17.73 15.62 -11.51
C VAL A 173 -17.77 14.51 -10.46
N ASP A 174 -18.48 14.74 -9.35
CA ASP A 174 -18.73 13.71 -8.34
C ASP A 174 -19.45 12.54 -9.03
N LEU A 175 -18.76 11.40 -9.10
CA LEU A 175 -19.36 10.16 -9.58
C LEU A 175 -20.22 9.56 -8.48
N LEU A 176 -19.63 9.37 -7.31
CA LEU A 176 -20.16 8.53 -6.24
C LEU A 176 -19.75 9.09 -4.88
N VAL A 177 -20.69 9.03 -3.94
CA VAL A 177 -20.45 9.25 -2.52
C VAL A 177 -20.74 7.93 -1.81
N TYR A 178 -19.76 7.47 -1.02
CA TYR A 178 -19.85 6.21 -0.29
C TYR A 178 -19.50 6.45 1.18
N GLU A 179 -20.31 5.93 2.10
CA GLU A 179 -20.10 6.07 3.55
C GLU A 179 -19.81 4.68 4.14
N PRO A 180 -18.54 4.25 4.18
CA PRO A 180 -18.19 2.96 4.73
C PRO A 180 -18.41 2.94 6.25
N THR A 181 -18.77 1.76 6.75
CA THR A 181 -18.69 1.47 8.20
C THR A 181 -17.31 0.94 8.51
N ILE A 182 -16.61 1.53 9.48
CA ILE A 182 -15.32 1.02 9.96
C ILE A 182 -15.56 -0.31 10.69
N LEU A 183 -14.92 -1.38 10.21
CA LEU A 183 -15.06 -2.71 10.76
C LEU A 183 -14.04 -2.95 11.88
N TYR A 184 -14.31 -3.96 12.71
CA TYR A 184 -13.38 -4.37 13.77
C TYR A 184 -11.98 -4.72 13.20
N THR A 185 -11.94 -5.41 12.07
CA THR A 185 -10.72 -5.87 11.39
C THR A 185 -9.95 -4.78 10.67
N ASP A 186 -10.52 -3.58 10.54
CA ASP A 186 -9.87 -2.46 9.84
C ASP A 186 -8.77 -1.83 10.70
N ASN A 187 -8.75 -2.09 12.00
CA ASN A 187 -7.79 -1.51 12.93
C ASN A 187 -6.48 -2.30 12.95
N ASP A 188 -5.36 -1.58 12.98
CA ASP A 188 -4.02 -2.14 13.14
C ASP A 188 -3.60 -2.23 14.62
N ILE A 189 -2.38 -2.72 14.85
CA ILE A 189 -1.78 -2.83 16.19
C ILE A 189 -1.50 -1.47 16.86
N ASN A 190 -1.66 -0.35 16.15
CA ASN A 190 -1.58 1.00 16.69
C ASN A 190 -2.96 1.54 17.09
N MET A 191 -4.03 0.74 16.97
CA MET A 191 -5.42 1.16 17.18
C MET A 191 -5.86 2.29 16.23
N HIS A 192 -5.24 2.35 15.06
CA HIS A 192 -5.66 3.21 13.96
C HIS A 192 -6.24 2.34 12.84
N VAL A 193 -7.09 2.93 12.01
CA VAL A 193 -7.48 2.29 10.76
C VAL A 193 -6.24 2.06 9.90
N ASN A 194 -6.04 0.81 9.46
CA ASN A 194 -4.95 0.41 8.61
C ASN A 194 -5.00 1.16 7.27
N ASN A 195 -3.85 1.64 6.81
CA ASN A 195 -3.74 2.46 5.61
C ASN A 195 -4.29 1.77 4.33
N VAL A 196 -4.26 0.44 4.24
CA VAL A 196 -4.83 -0.30 3.09
C VAL A 196 -6.35 -0.20 3.04
N VAL A 197 -7.02 0.06 4.17
CA VAL A 197 -8.47 0.16 4.25
C VAL A 197 -8.98 1.39 3.49
N PHE A 198 -8.22 2.49 3.47
CA PHE A 198 -8.56 3.68 2.67
C PHE A 198 -8.68 3.34 1.19
N LEU A 199 -7.74 2.57 0.65
CA LEU A 199 -7.80 2.08 -0.73
C LEU A 199 -9.01 1.16 -0.93
N GLN A 200 -9.33 0.29 0.03
CA GLN A 200 -10.50 -0.59 -0.06
C GLN A 200 -11.79 0.24 -0.16
N TRP A 201 -11.98 1.24 0.70
CA TRP A 201 -13.16 2.10 0.63
C TRP A 201 -13.27 2.86 -0.70
N MET A 202 -12.15 3.34 -1.26
CA MET A 202 -12.13 3.97 -2.58
C MET A 202 -12.59 2.99 -3.68
N LEU A 203 -12.09 1.75 -3.66
CA LEU A 203 -12.43 0.75 -4.66
C LEU A 203 -13.86 0.20 -4.49
N ASP A 204 -14.32 0.04 -3.25
CA ASP A 204 -15.67 -0.43 -2.92
C ASP A 204 -16.75 0.61 -3.23
N SER A 205 -16.37 1.89 -3.30
CA SER A 205 -17.27 2.96 -3.75
C SER A 205 -17.68 2.84 -5.21
N LEU A 206 -16.99 2.00 -6.01
CA LEU A 206 -17.18 1.91 -7.47
C LEU A 206 -18.23 0.86 -7.85
N PRO A 207 -18.97 1.04 -8.97
CA PRO A 207 -19.99 0.09 -9.38
C PRO A 207 -19.37 -1.24 -9.81
N PHE A 208 -20.05 -2.35 -9.49
CA PHE A 208 -19.59 -3.70 -9.90
C PHE A 208 -19.32 -3.80 -11.39
N ALA A 209 -20.24 -3.31 -12.23
CA ALA A 209 -20.06 -3.34 -13.69
C ALA A 209 -18.74 -2.68 -14.16
N PHE A 210 -18.28 -1.63 -13.48
CA PHE A 210 -16.98 -1.03 -13.78
C PHE A 210 -15.81 -1.94 -13.35
N ARG A 211 -15.87 -2.48 -12.12
CA ARG A 211 -14.86 -3.37 -11.52
C ARG A 211 -14.77 -4.74 -12.20
N ASP A 212 -15.85 -5.19 -12.81
CA ASP A 212 -15.90 -6.40 -13.63
C ASP A 212 -15.10 -6.21 -14.93
N ASN A 213 -15.19 -5.01 -15.53
CA ASN A 213 -14.60 -4.71 -16.84
C ASN A 213 -13.23 -4.03 -16.78
N HIS A 214 -12.80 -3.53 -15.61
CA HIS A 214 -11.55 -2.80 -15.46
C HIS A 214 -10.75 -3.25 -14.24
N VAL A 215 -9.43 -3.16 -14.37
CA VAL A 215 -8.48 -3.39 -13.29
C VAL A 215 -7.58 -2.16 -13.11
N VAL A 216 -7.09 -1.95 -11.89
CA VAL A 216 -6.22 -0.80 -11.56
C VAL A 216 -4.83 -1.06 -12.13
N GLY A 217 -4.32 -0.15 -12.97
CA GLY A 217 -2.95 -0.17 -13.48
C GLY A 217 -1.98 0.70 -12.68
N GLU A 218 -2.44 1.80 -12.09
CA GLU A 218 -1.63 2.65 -11.20
C GLU A 218 -2.47 3.18 -10.02
N VAL A 219 -1.85 3.29 -8.85
CA VAL A 219 -2.38 3.99 -7.67
C VAL A 219 -1.35 5.00 -7.20
N ASP A 220 -1.76 6.23 -6.93
CA ASP A 220 -0.99 7.22 -6.17
C ASP A 220 -1.85 7.71 -5.02
N ILE A 221 -1.55 7.26 -3.80
CA ILE A 221 -2.32 7.51 -2.58
C ILE A 221 -1.48 8.23 -1.55
N SER A 222 -2.02 9.29 -0.95
CA SER A 222 -1.40 10.08 0.12
C SER A 222 -2.27 10.10 1.37
N TYR A 223 -1.66 9.75 2.50
CA TYR A 223 -2.30 9.71 3.81
C TYR A 223 -2.04 11.02 4.54
N LEU A 224 -3.10 11.74 4.91
CA LEU A 224 -3.04 13.10 5.44
C LEU A 224 -3.21 13.14 6.96
N ALA A 225 -4.05 12.26 7.50
CA ALA A 225 -4.32 12.17 8.93
C ALA A 225 -4.71 10.73 9.32
N GLN A 226 -4.45 10.39 10.58
CA GLN A 226 -4.88 9.13 11.18
C GLN A 226 -6.41 9.07 11.28
N THR A 227 -6.98 7.87 11.22
CA THR A 227 -8.42 7.58 11.39
C THR A 227 -8.58 6.52 12.48
N PHE A 228 -9.64 6.61 13.27
CA PHE A 228 -9.93 5.81 14.46
C PHE A 228 -11.28 5.10 14.32
N ARG A 229 -11.49 4.08 15.15
CA ARG A 229 -12.64 3.18 15.11
C ARG A 229 -14.02 3.87 15.09
N ASP A 230 -14.16 4.97 15.83
CA ASP A 230 -15.45 5.65 16.00
C ASP A 230 -15.60 6.85 15.06
N ASP A 231 -14.67 7.03 14.12
CA ASP A 231 -14.80 8.08 13.10
C ASP A 231 -15.91 7.75 12.10
N HIS A 232 -16.59 8.80 11.64
CA HIS A 232 -17.51 8.72 10.52
C HIS A 232 -16.79 9.09 9.23
N ILE A 233 -16.85 8.23 8.22
CA ILE A 233 -16.08 8.37 6.98
C ILE A 233 -17.01 8.55 5.79
N ARG A 234 -16.62 9.47 4.91
CA ARG A 234 -17.21 9.66 3.59
C ARG A 234 -16.12 9.59 2.53
N VAL A 235 -16.36 8.80 1.50
CA VAL A 235 -15.50 8.70 0.32
C VAL A 235 -16.19 9.39 -0.84
N ARG A 236 -15.45 10.29 -1.49
CA ARG A 236 -15.84 10.91 -2.76
C ARG A 236 -14.93 10.37 -3.85
N THR A 237 -15.53 10.00 -4.97
CA THR A 237 -14.81 9.65 -6.19
C THR A 237 -15.32 10.52 -7.31
N GLY A 238 -14.40 11.07 -8.11
CA GLY A 238 -14.73 11.96 -9.21
C GLY A 238 -13.88 11.73 -10.45
N LEU A 239 -14.36 12.30 -11.55
CA LEU A 239 -13.71 12.34 -12.86
C LEU A 239 -13.49 13.78 -13.29
N SER A 240 -12.40 14.05 -14.02
CA SER A 240 -12.17 15.40 -14.57
C SER A 240 -13.21 15.79 -15.62
N GLU A 241 -13.83 14.81 -16.29
CA GLU A 241 -14.91 15.01 -17.28
C GLU A 241 -15.93 13.86 -17.24
N ALA A 242 -17.18 14.14 -17.62
CA ALA A 242 -18.23 13.11 -17.71
C ALA A 242 -17.95 12.11 -18.84
N GLY A 243 -18.38 10.85 -18.67
CA GLY A 243 -18.20 9.78 -19.67
C GLY A 243 -16.80 9.15 -19.72
N LEU A 244 -15.84 9.65 -18.94
CA LEU A 244 -14.50 9.06 -18.88
C LEU A 244 -14.49 7.62 -18.35
N LEU A 245 -15.46 7.23 -17.53
CA LEU A 245 -15.53 5.88 -16.93
C LEU A 245 -15.64 4.76 -17.98
N GLU A 246 -16.14 5.07 -19.18
CA GLU A 246 -16.29 4.11 -20.28
C GLU A 246 -15.04 3.98 -21.16
N ARG A 247 -14.06 4.89 -21.00
CA ARG A 247 -12.78 4.81 -21.72
C ARG A 247 -12.02 3.56 -21.31
N ASP A 248 -11.05 3.16 -22.13
CA ASP A 248 -10.22 1.99 -21.82
C ASP A 248 -9.26 2.22 -20.66
N THR A 249 -8.85 3.48 -20.44
CA THR A 249 -7.91 3.87 -19.38
C THR A 249 -8.40 5.09 -18.58
N PRO A 250 -9.47 4.97 -17.80
CA PRO A 250 -9.95 6.07 -16.98
C PRO A 250 -8.98 6.35 -15.82
N THR A 251 -8.85 7.61 -15.47
CA THR A 251 -8.21 8.04 -14.22
C THR A 251 -9.27 8.62 -13.30
N LEU A 252 -9.37 8.06 -12.10
CA LEU A 252 -10.30 8.50 -11.07
C LEU A 252 -9.53 9.25 -9.98
N SER A 253 -10.11 10.33 -9.49
CA SER A 253 -9.64 11.03 -8.29
C SER A 253 -10.51 10.65 -7.11
N HIS A 254 -9.89 10.46 -5.95
CA HIS A 254 -10.56 10.04 -4.73
C HIS A 254 -10.17 10.93 -3.55
N GLU A 255 -11.13 11.17 -2.68
CA GLU A 255 -10.94 11.81 -1.39
C GLU A 255 -11.68 11.02 -0.30
N VAL A 256 -10.99 10.76 0.81
CA VAL A 256 -11.58 10.20 2.02
C VAL A 256 -11.62 11.30 3.06
N LEU A 257 -12.83 11.55 3.56
CA LEU A 257 -13.18 12.60 4.50
C LEU A 257 -13.59 11.96 5.84
N ARG A 258 -13.04 12.50 6.93
CA ARG A 258 -13.65 12.35 8.26
C ARG A 258 -14.75 13.39 8.42
N VAL A 259 -15.94 12.96 8.82
CA VAL A 259 -17.04 13.83 9.22
C VAL A 259 -16.94 14.09 10.72
N LEU A 260 -16.74 15.36 11.10
CA LEU A 260 -16.65 15.77 12.49
C LEU A 260 -18.05 15.87 13.12
N PRO A 261 -18.17 15.82 14.46
CA PRO A 261 -19.46 16.00 15.15
C PRO A 261 -20.17 17.32 14.82
N THR A 262 -19.43 18.34 14.39
CA THR A 262 -19.96 19.63 13.94
C THR A 262 -20.62 19.58 12.57
N GLY A 263 -20.45 18.48 11.82
CA GLY A 263 -20.84 18.33 10.41
C GLY A 263 -19.77 18.78 9.42
N GLU A 264 -18.69 19.42 9.88
CA GLU A 264 -17.54 19.78 9.05
C GLU A 264 -16.76 18.53 8.61
N THR A 265 -16.07 18.61 7.48
CA THR A 265 -15.28 17.50 6.94
C THR A 265 -13.79 17.81 6.92
N GLN A 266 -12.97 16.81 7.24
CA GLN A 266 -11.51 16.86 7.15
C GLN A 266 -11.01 15.80 6.18
N ALA A 267 -10.23 16.20 5.16
CA ALA A 267 -9.54 15.24 4.29
C ALA A 267 -8.49 14.45 5.08
N VAL A 268 -8.63 13.13 5.09
CA VAL A 268 -7.72 12.20 5.77
C VAL A 268 -6.89 11.38 4.78
N CYS A 269 -7.35 11.24 3.53
CA CYS A 269 -6.62 10.58 2.46
C CYS A 269 -7.06 11.13 1.10
N VAL A 270 -6.12 11.23 0.15
CA VAL A 270 -6.39 11.58 -1.25
C VAL A 270 -5.66 10.61 -2.16
N ALA A 271 -6.25 10.26 -3.30
CA ALA A 271 -5.61 9.36 -4.26
C ALA A 271 -6.03 9.61 -5.70
N THR A 272 -5.21 9.17 -6.65
CA THR A 272 -5.63 8.87 -8.02
C THR A 272 -5.47 7.39 -8.31
N THR A 273 -6.40 6.83 -9.08
CA THR A 273 -6.28 5.49 -9.65
C THR A 273 -6.41 5.55 -11.17
N THR A 274 -5.44 4.99 -11.88
CA THR A 274 -5.51 4.81 -13.34
C THR A 274 -5.84 3.36 -13.63
N TRP A 275 -6.79 3.14 -14.52
CA TRP A 275 -7.35 1.84 -14.82
C TRP A 275 -6.99 1.40 -16.23
N ARG A 276 -7.21 0.12 -16.49
CA ARG A 276 -7.20 -0.46 -17.83
C ARG A 276 -8.33 -1.48 -17.95
N ARG A 277 -8.77 -1.75 -19.17
CA ARG A 277 -9.67 -2.89 -19.44
C ARG A 277 -9.06 -4.17 -18.89
N ARG A 278 -9.93 -5.00 -18.31
CA ARG A 278 -9.58 -6.36 -17.92
C ARG A 278 -9.33 -7.17 -19.19
N ASP A 279 -8.24 -7.93 -19.19
CA ASP A 279 -7.90 -8.88 -20.25
C ASP A 279 -8.78 -10.14 -20.17
#